data_AF-E2BVU3-F1
#
_entry.id   AF-E2BVU3-F1
#
_cell.length_a   1.000
_cell.length_b   1.000
_cell.length_c   1.000
_cell.angle_alpha   90.00
_cell.angle_beta   90.00
_cell.angle_gamma   90.00
#
_symmetry.space_group_name_H-M   'P 1'
#
loop_
_entity.id
_entity.type
_entity.pdbx_description
1 polymer ?
#
loop_
_entity_poly.entity_id
_entity_poly.type
_entity_poly.pdbx_seq_one_letter_code
_entity_poly.pdbx_strand_id
1 'polypeptide(L)' 'TGYFRVNYDENSWNRIANALHSDNCNQINILNRAQLIDDAYYFMTQDYISPLTFWRIASYLKHDVSYIAWYPMFNILSFM' A
#
# COMPACT_ATOMS: atom_id res chain seq x y z
N THR A 1 0.20 -1.50 18.46
CA THR A 1 0.64 -2.34 17.32
C THR A 1 0.06 -3.73 17.49
N GLY A 2 -0.33 -4.37 16.40
CA GLY A 2 -0.82 -5.75 16.39
C GLY A 2 -0.16 -6.53 15.24
N TYR A 3 0.11 -7.81 15.45
CA TYR A 3 0.80 -8.67 14.49
C TYR A 3 -0.22 -9.37 13.58
N PHE A 4 -0.81 -8.61 12.67
CA PHE A 4 -1.81 -9.11 11.72
C PHE A 4 -1.83 -8.26 10.44
N ARG A 5 -2.21 -8.90 9.33
CA ARG A 5 -2.49 -8.23 8.05
C ARG A 5 -3.95 -7.83 7.98
N VAL A 6 -4.25 -6.70 7.35
CA VAL A 6 -5.62 -6.19 7.24
C VAL A 6 -6.06 -6.20 5.79
N ASN A 7 -7.07 -7.02 5.48
CA ASN A 7 -7.72 -6.98 4.18
C ASN A 7 -8.93 -6.04 4.20
N TYR A 8 -9.15 -5.35 3.09
CA TYR A 8 -10.27 -4.46 2.87
C TYR A 8 -11.07 -4.93 1.64
N ASP A 9 -12.34 -4.56 1.57
CA ASP A 9 -13.11 -4.71 0.33
C ASP A 9 -12.59 -3.75 -0.76
N GLU A 10 -12.98 -4.01 -2.01
CA GLU A 10 -12.51 -3.23 -3.16
C GLU A 10 -12.82 -1.73 -3.04
N ASN A 11 -13.99 -1.34 -2.51
CA ASN A 11 -14.35 0.06 -2.35
C ASN A 11 -13.48 0.73 -1.30
N SER A 12 -13.17 0.01 -0.22
CA SER A 12 -12.27 0.48 0.83
C SER A 12 -10.83 0.64 0.33
N TRP A 13 -10.30 -0.33 -0.41
CA TRP A 13 -8.99 -0.18 -1.09
C TRP A 13 -8.97 1.00 -2.05
N ASN A 14 -10.07 1.21 -2.77
CA ASN A 14 -10.20 2.32 -3.68
C ASN A 14 -10.17 3.68 -2.96
N ARG A 15 -10.83 3.79 -1.81
CA ARG A 15 -10.79 4.98 -0.94
C ARG A 15 -9.41 5.22 -0.34
N ILE A 16 -8.73 4.14 0.09
CA ILE A 16 -7.35 4.21 0.60
C ILE A 16 -6.42 4.74 -0.48
N ALA A 17 -6.48 4.21 -1.70
CA ALA A 17 -5.69 4.70 -2.82
C ALA A 17 -5.94 6.20 -3.06
N ASN A 18 -7.21 6.63 -3.10
CA ASN A 18 -7.54 8.05 -3.28
C ASN A 18 -7.00 8.93 -2.15
N ALA A 19 -7.04 8.46 -0.90
CA ALA A 19 -6.49 9.18 0.24
C ALA A 19 -4.96 9.30 0.17
N LEU A 20 -4.27 8.24 -0.27
CA LEU A 20 -2.82 8.23 -0.45
C LEU A 20 -2.34 9.14 -1.59
N HIS A 21 -3.15 9.28 -2.64
CA HIS A 21 -2.88 10.18 -3.77
C HIS A 21 -3.31 11.64 -3.50
N SER A 22 -4.04 11.89 -2.41
CA SER A 22 -4.43 13.25 -2.03
C SER A 22 -3.31 14.00 -1.31
N ASP A 23 -3.38 15.33 -1.29
CA ASP A 23 -2.45 16.19 -0.52
C ASP A 23 -2.45 15.87 0.99
N ASN A 24 -3.46 15.15 1.47
CA ASN A 24 -3.58 14.70 2.85
C ASN A 24 -2.88 13.37 3.16
N CYS A 25 -2.06 12.84 2.24
CA CYS A 25 -1.28 11.61 2.48
C CYS A 25 -0.44 11.67 3.78
N ASN A 26 0.03 12.86 4.15
CA ASN A 26 0.77 13.11 5.39
C ASN A 26 -0.05 12.91 6.67
N GLN A 27 -1.39 12.85 6.59
CA GLN A 27 -2.24 12.52 7.73
C GLN A 27 -2.18 11.02 8.07
N ILE A 28 -1.87 10.17 7.09
CA ILE A 28 -1.68 8.73 7.31
C ILE A 28 -0.25 8.54 7.81
N ASN A 29 -0.08 7.90 8.97
CA ASN A 29 1.24 7.62 9.52
C ASN A 29 2.10 6.83 8.51
N ILE A 30 3.37 7.20 8.37
CA ILE A 30 4.33 6.55 7.48
C ILE A 30 4.41 5.03 7.66
N LEU A 31 4.27 4.53 8.88
CA LEU A 31 4.26 3.09 9.17
C LEU A 31 3.03 2.40 8.60
N ASN A 32 1.86 3.06 8.68
CA ASN A 32 0.63 2.54 8.09
C ASN A 32 0.71 2.54 6.56
N ARG A 33 1.34 3.55 5.96
CA ARG A 33 1.56 3.61 4.51
C ARG A 33 2.44 2.45 4.03
N ALA A 34 3.52 2.17 4.75
CA ALA A 34 4.37 1.01 4.48
C ALA A 34 3.58 -0.31 4.62
N GLN A 35 2.81 -0.46 5.70
CA GLN A 35 1.99 -1.65 5.92
C GLN A 35 0.94 -1.85 4.80
N LEU A 36 0.31 -0.78 4.32
CA LEU A 36 -0.69 -0.87 3.24
C LEU A 36 -0.09 -1.43 1.93
N ILE A 37 1.17 -1.09 1.60
CA ILE A 37 1.84 -1.65 0.42
C ILE A 37 2.16 -3.12 0.61
N ASP A 38 2.67 -3.50 1.78
CA ASP A 38 3.01 -4.90 2.10
C ASP A 38 1.76 -5.78 2.09
N ASP A 39 0.69 -5.32 2.76
CA ASP A 39 -0.60 -6.02 2.80
C ASP A 39 -1.22 -6.10 1.41
N ALA A 40 -1.23 -5.02 0.63
CA ALA A 40 -1.76 -5.04 -0.74
C ALA A 40 -1.00 -6.02 -1.63
N TYR A 41 0.33 -6.06 -1.56
CA TYR A 41 1.11 -7.04 -2.32
C TYR A 41 0.78 -8.46 -1.90
N TYR A 42 0.75 -8.74 -0.59
CA TYR A 42 0.40 -10.07 -0.09
C TYR A 42 -0.99 -10.51 -0.61
N PHE A 43 -2.02 -9.67 -0.46
CA PHE A 43 -3.36 -10.02 -0.94
C PHE A 43 -3.45 -10.14 -2.46
N MET A 44 -2.61 -9.41 -3.21
CA MET A 44 -2.52 -9.57 -4.66
C MET A 44 -1.95 -10.95 -5.02
N THR A 45 -0.90 -11.41 -4.34
CA THR A 45 -0.30 -12.74 -4.58
C THR A 45 -1.22 -13.90 -4.20
N GLN A 46 -2.24 -13.64 -3.40
CA GLN A 46 -3.25 -14.60 -2.96
C GLN A 46 -4.57 -14.47 -3.75
N ASP A 47 -4.59 -13.69 -4.84
CA ASP A 47 -5.76 -13.42 -5.69
C ASP A 47 -6.97 -12.78 -4.97
N TYR A 48 -6.77 -12.20 -3.78
CA TYR A 48 -7.82 -11.49 -3.04
C TYR A 48 -8.05 -10.06 -3.53
N ILE A 49 -7.02 -9.44 -4.13
CA ILE A 49 -7.15 -8.13 -4.78
C ILE A 49 -6.58 -8.18 -6.20
N SER A 50 -7.14 -7.38 -7.09
CA SER A 50 -6.64 -7.31 -8.46
C SER A 50 -5.25 -6.66 -8.51
N PRO A 51 -4.37 -7.09 -9.44
CA PRO A 51 -3.09 -6.41 -9.68
C PRO A 51 -3.26 -4.93 -10.02
N LEU A 52 -4.37 -4.56 -10.67
CA LEU A 52 -4.69 -3.16 -10.98
C LEU A 52 -4.90 -2.33 -9.70
N THR A 53 -5.59 -2.89 -8.71
CA THR A 53 -5.80 -2.26 -7.39
C THR A 53 -4.47 -2.07 -6.67
N PHE A 54 -3.60 -3.09 -6.67
CA PHE A 54 -2.25 -2.99 -6.11
C PHE A 54 -1.45 -1.86 -6.75
N TRP A 55 -1.37 -1.81 -8.09
CA TRP A 55 -0.63 -0.75 -8.79
C TRP A 55 -1.20 0.64 -8.52
N ARG A 56 -2.51 0.76 -8.36
CA ARG A 56 -3.16 2.03 -8.01
C ARG A 56 -2.75 2.51 -6.62
N ILE A 57 -2.54 1.61 -5.67
CA ILE A 57 -1.96 1.93 -4.36
C ILE A 57 -0.48 2.26 -4.57
N ALA A 58 0.33 1.34 -5.06
CA ALA A 58 1.78 1.50 -5.18
C ALA A 58 2.21 2.78 -5.93
N SER A 59 1.41 3.24 -6.90
CA SER A 59 1.67 4.48 -7.62
C SER A 59 1.71 5.76 -6.76
N TYR A 60 1.13 5.76 -5.55
CA TYR A 60 1.24 6.91 -4.63
C TYR A 60 2.69 7.17 -4.23
N LEU A 61 3.54 6.12 -4.19
CA LEU A 61 4.94 6.21 -3.78
C LEU A 61 5.73 7.22 -4.61
N LYS A 62 5.31 7.49 -5.85
CA LYS A 62 5.90 8.54 -6.70
C LYS A 62 5.93 9.92 -6.01
N HIS A 63 5.00 10.16 -5.09
CA HIS A 63 4.86 11.41 -4.35
C HIS A 63 5.40 11.35 -2.92
N ASP A 64 5.84 10.18 -2.43
CA ASP A 64 6.40 10.02 -1.08
C ASP A 64 7.93 9.97 -1.14
N VAL A 65 8.59 10.87 -0.41
CA VAL A 65 10.07 10.92 -0.31
C VAL A 65 10.61 10.02 0.81
N SER A 66 9.73 9.38 1.57
CA SER A 66 10.12 8.74 2.81
C SER A 66 10.59 7.29 2.58
N TYR A 67 11.82 6.98 2.98
CA TYR A 67 12.43 5.65 2.83
C TYR A 67 11.57 4.52 3.42
N ILE A 68 10.98 4.75 4.61
CA ILE A 68 10.18 3.74 5.30
C ILE A 68 8.96 3.32 4.48
N ALA A 69 8.32 4.26 3.76
CA ALA A 69 7.19 3.95 2.90
C ALA A 69 7.62 3.15 1.65
N TRP A 70 8.83 3.38 1.14
CA TRP A 70 9.40 2.67 -0.01
C TRP A 70 9.97 1.28 0.31
N TYR A 71 10.33 1.03 1.57
CA TYR A 71 10.96 -0.22 2.01
C TYR A 71 10.21 -1.50 1.56
N PRO A 72 8.87 -1.60 1.71
CA PRO A 72 8.12 -2.75 1.20
C PRO A 72 8.27 -2.93 -0.31
N MET A 73 8.28 -1.83 -1.08
CA MET A 73 8.42 -1.89 -2.53
C MET A 73 9.81 -2.40 -2.95
N PHE A 74 10.87 -1.99 -2.26
CA PHE A 74 12.22 -2.53 -2.52
C PHE A 74 12.29 -4.03 -2.22
N ASN A 75 11.68 -4.48 -1.13
CA ASN A 75 11.62 -5.91 -0.82
C ASN A 75 10.88 -6.67 -1.92
N ILE A 76 9.69 -6.21 -2.32
CA ILE A 76 8.89 -6.83 -3.39
C ILE A 76 9.71 -6.95 -4.67
N LEU A 77 10.35 -5.86 -5.11
CA LEU A 77 11.18 -5.84 -6.32
C LEU A 77 12.42 -6.74 -6.22
N SER A 78 12.91 -7.05 -5.02
CA SER A 78 14.02 -7.98 -4.82
C SER A 78 13.62 -9.45 -4.90
N PHE A 79 12.33 -9.76 -4.65
CA PHE A 79 11.77 -11.11 -4.72
C PHE A 79 11.17 -11.46 -6.09
N MET A 80 10.94 -10.45 -6.94
CA MET A 80 10.55 -10.64 -8.33
C MET A 80 11.74 -11.07 -9.20
#